data_AF-A0A4V4HMY2-F1
#
_entry.id   AF-A0A4V4HMY2-F1
#
_cell.length_a   1.000
_cell.length_b   1.000
_cell.length_c   1.000
_cell.angle_alpha   90.00
_cell.angle_beta   90.00
_cell.angle_gamma   90.00
#
_symmetry.space_group_name_H-M   'P 1'
#
loop_
_entity.id
_entity.type
_entity.pdbx_description
1 polymer ?
#
loop_
_entity_poly.entity_id
_entity_poly.type
_entity_poly.pdbx_seq_one_letter_code
_entity_poly.pdbx_strand_id
1 'polypeptide(L)'
;MDIHGSLASSPNFWYHAAQTVLSGNVMTYQTVYSDDDFPQMGWHDAAVYSMTFPRPHFFTISFDIDYIFKWHKTEVGTHYRGWDVAPCTLTFQNVSGLKVAVDWSLRGGINQGDTAISNVRRQNSRLSPNGEFVCWGYEIELDVGLISFEATGFEQIVRVPPKFSESQHLGRADASEAIEIEGK
;
A
#
# COMPACT_ATOMS: atom_id res chain seq x y z
N MET A 1 -17.33 38.14 29.91
CA MET A 1 -15.86 38.06 29.73
C MET A 1 -15.64 36.74 29.02
N ASP A 2 -15.91 36.75 27.72
CA ASP A 2 -15.99 35.55 26.90
C ASP A 2 -14.61 35.30 26.29
N ILE A 3 -14.02 34.17 26.65
CA ILE A 3 -12.76 33.69 26.08
C ILE A 3 -13.09 32.75 24.93
N HIS A 4 -12.80 33.23 23.73
CA HIS A 4 -12.84 32.52 22.47
C HIS A 4 -12.01 31.22 22.52
N GLY A 5 -12.67 30.07 22.38
CA GLY A 5 -12.05 28.82 21.97
C GLY A 5 -11.97 28.77 20.45
N SER A 6 -10.79 29.07 19.89
CA SER A 6 -10.48 28.85 18.48
C SER A 6 -10.36 27.34 18.25
N LEU A 7 -11.31 26.76 17.52
CA LEU A 7 -11.16 25.45 16.90
C LEU A 7 -10.14 25.60 15.78
N ALA A 8 -8.91 25.14 16.00
CA ALA A 8 -7.95 24.97 14.94
C ALA A 8 -8.50 23.90 13.98
N SER A 9 -9.02 24.34 12.83
CA SER A 9 -9.36 23.48 11.72
C SER A 9 -8.10 22.76 11.25
N SER A 10 -8.15 21.43 11.26
CA SER A 10 -7.13 20.56 10.69
C SER A 10 -6.86 20.98 9.23
N PRO A 11 -5.60 21.07 8.78
CA PRO A 11 -5.30 21.45 7.41
C PRO A 11 -5.75 20.32 6.48
N ASN A 12 -6.75 20.62 5.64
CA ASN A 12 -7.14 19.78 4.52
C ASN A 12 -5.91 19.64 3.58
N PHE A 13 -5.21 18.52 3.66
CA PHE A 13 -4.30 18.09 2.60
C PHE A 13 -5.18 17.70 1.41
N TRP A 14 -5.18 18.52 0.37
CA TRP A 14 -5.89 18.23 -0.86
C TRP A 14 -5.23 17.03 -1.55
N TYR A 15 -5.83 15.86 -1.45
CA TYR A 15 -5.50 14.72 -2.30
C TYR A 15 -5.89 15.08 -3.74
N HIS A 16 -4.91 15.42 -4.56
CA HIS A 16 -5.15 15.72 -5.96
C HIS A 16 -5.19 14.42 -6.77
N ALA A 17 -6.31 14.19 -7.47
CA ALA A 17 -6.35 13.19 -8.53
C ALA A 17 -5.34 13.58 -9.62
N ALA A 18 -4.43 12.66 -9.92
CA ALA A 18 -3.46 12.75 -11.00
C ALA A 18 -3.94 11.93 -12.22
N GLN A 19 -3.37 12.24 -13.37
CA GLN A 19 -3.69 11.60 -14.64
C GLN A 19 -2.42 11.14 -15.33
N THR A 20 -2.50 10.01 -16.04
CA THR A 20 -1.45 9.53 -16.94
C THR A 20 -2.09 8.93 -18.19
N VAL A 21 -1.37 8.94 -19.31
CA VAL A 21 -1.84 8.40 -20.59
C VAL A 21 -1.21 7.03 -20.81
N LEU A 22 -2.03 5.99 -20.82
CA LEU A 22 -1.60 4.59 -21.00
C LEU A 22 -2.36 3.96 -22.17
N SER A 23 -1.61 3.52 -23.18
CA SER A 23 -2.15 2.89 -24.39
C SER A 23 -3.29 3.69 -25.05
N GLY A 24 -3.18 5.02 -25.05
CA GLY A 24 -4.16 5.94 -25.66
C GLY A 24 -5.37 6.30 -24.79
N ASN A 25 -5.47 5.76 -23.56
CA ASN A 25 -6.52 6.11 -22.60
C ASN A 25 -5.95 6.89 -21.42
N VAL A 26 -6.71 7.86 -20.91
CA VAL A 26 -6.37 8.57 -19.66
C VAL A 26 -6.78 7.69 -18.48
N MET A 27 -5.81 7.34 -17.64
CA MET A 27 -6.04 6.68 -16.36
C MET A 27 -5.91 7.73 -15.25
N THR A 28 -6.93 7.79 -14.39
CA THR A 28 -6.97 8.66 -13.20
C THR A 28 -6.52 7.86 -11.98
N TYR A 29 -5.55 8.37 -11.23
CA TYR A 29 -5.07 7.78 -9.99
C TYR A 29 -4.86 8.87 -8.93
N GLN A 30 -4.89 8.52 -7.66
CA GLN A 30 -4.45 9.41 -6.58
C GLN A 30 -2.96 9.21 -6.33
N THR A 31 -2.24 10.28 -6.00
CA THR A 31 -0.82 10.15 -5.59
C THR A 31 -0.68 9.59 -4.18
N VAL A 32 -1.74 9.72 -3.36
CA VAL A 32 -1.81 9.20 -2.00
C VAL A 32 -3.18 8.56 -1.79
N TYR A 33 -3.20 7.36 -1.22
CA TYR A 33 -4.41 6.66 -0.78
C TYR A 33 -4.37 6.49 0.74
N SER A 34 -5.53 6.52 1.37
CA SER A 34 -5.69 6.46 2.83
C SER A 34 -6.74 5.42 3.26
N ASP A 35 -7.03 5.37 4.55
CA ASP A 35 -8.06 4.50 5.13
C ASP A 35 -9.46 4.66 4.51
N ASP A 36 -9.76 5.84 3.97
CA ASP A 36 -11.02 6.14 3.28
C ASP A 36 -11.10 5.41 1.92
N ASP A 37 -9.96 5.15 1.29
CA ASP A 37 -9.87 4.45 0.01
C ASP A 37 -9.85 2.93 0.16
N PHE A 38 -9.58 2.40 1.36
CA PHE A 38 -9.44 0.96 1.59
C PHE A 38 -10.55 0.09 0.96
N PRO A 39 -11.85 0.45 1.01
CA PRO A 39 -12.91 -0.40 0.47
C PRO A 39 -12.87 -0.58 -1.06
N GLN A 40 -12.20 0.33 -1.78
CA GLN A 40 -12.10 0.32 -3.25
C GLN A 40 -10.74 -0.15 -3.76
N MET A 41 -9.77 -0.38 -2.86
CA MET A 41 -8.44 -0.85 -3.22
C MET A 41 -8.42 -2.37 -3.50
N GLY A 42 -7.57 -2.78 -4.43
CA GLY A 42 -7.34 -4.18 -4.80
C GLY A 42 -5.91 -4.58 -4.45
N TRP A 43 -5.75 -5.58 -3.58
CA TRP A 43 -4.45 -5.92 -2.97
C TRP A 43 -3.72 -7.08 -3.64
N HIS A 44 -4.39 -7.78 -4.55
CA HIS A 44 -3.88 -9.01 -5.16
C HIS A 44 -2.67 -8.76 -6.06
N ASP A 45 -1.68 -9.64 -5.93
CA ASP A 45 -0.48 -9.78 -6.75
C ASP A 45 0.49 -8.58 -6.69
N ALA A 46 0.37 -7.73 -5.66
CA ALA A 46 1.31 -6.65 -5.44
C ALA A 46 2.64 -7.21 -4.92
N ALA A 47 3.70 -7.16 -5.74
CA ALA A 47 5.04 -7.59 -5.32
C ALA A 47 5.51 -6.79 -4.11
N VAL A 48 6.25 -7.44 -3.21
CA VAL A 48 6.84 -6.84 -2.01
C VAL A 48 8.35 -6.96 -2.08
N TYR A 49 9.05 -5.83 -2.14
CA TYR A 49 10.51 -5.80 -2.23
C TYR A 49 11.19 -5.60 -0.87
N SER A 50 10.53 -4.90 0.05
CA SER A 50 11.06 -4.70 1.40
C SER A 50 9.95 -4.41 2.40
N MET A 51 10.25 -4.65 3.67
CA MET A 51 9.48 -4.15 4.80
C MET A 51 10.39 -3.49 5.83
N THR A 52 9.92 -2.45 6.50
CA THR A 52 10.63 -1.79 7.61
C THR A 52 10.00 -2.16 8.94
N PHE A 53 10.80 -2.42 9.96
CA PHE A 53 10.27 -2.66 11.30
C PHE A 53 10.03 -1.35 12.07
N PRO A 54 9.03 -1.30 12.97
CA PRO A 54 8.83 -0.17 13.87
C PRO A 54 10.09 0.18 14.64
N ARG A 55 10.37 1.48 14.78
CA ARG A 55 11.54 2.01 15.49
C ARG A 55 11.11 2.75 16.76
N PRO A 56 12.02 2.95 17.75
CA PRO A 56 11.73 3.82 18.87
C PRO A 56 11.24 5.19 18.38
N HIS A 57 10.14 5.69 18.95
CA HIS A 57 9.45 6.93 18.56
C HIS A 57 8.79 6.94 17.18
N PHE A 58 8.91 5.89 16.38
CA PHE A 58 8.29 5.75 15.07
C PHE A 58 7.59 4.39 14.98
N PHE A 59 6.33 4.35 15.42
CA PHE A 59 5.49 3.16 15.42
C PHE A 59 4.88 2.90 14.04
N THR A 60 5.72 2.80 13.01
CA THR A 60 5.28 2.57 11.63
C THR A 60 5.89 1.30 11.06
N ILE A 61 5.14 0.65 10.18
CA ILE A 61 5.63 -0.43 9.31
C ILE A 61 5.38 0.04 7.88
N SER A 62 6.40 0.00 7.03
CA SER A 62 6.29 0.37 5.62
C SER A 62 6.66 -0.81 4.74
N PHE A 63 5.93 -0.95 3.64
CA PHE A 63 6.18 -1.91 2.58
C PHE A 63 6.53 -1.17 1.30
N ASP A 64 7.59 -1.63 0.65
CA ASP A 64 7.90 -1.26 -0.72
C ASP A 64 7.23 -2.25 -1.65
N ILE A 65 6.25 -1.79 -2.43
CA ILE A 65 5.43 -2.65 -3.27
C ILE A 65 5.32 -2.16 -4.71
N ASP A 66 5.04 -3.06 -5.63
CA ASP A 66 4.46 -2.72 -6.93
C ASP A 66 2.95 -2.90 -6.85
N TYR A 67 2.21 -1.79 -6.77
CA TYR A 67 0.75 -1.82 -6.70
C TYR A 67 0.14 -1.84 -8.11
N ILE A 68 -0.84 -2.73 -8.30
CA ILE A 68 -1.55 -2.88 -9.56
C ILE A 68 -2.85 -2.06 -9.52
N PHE A 69 -2.91 -1.00 -10.33
CA PHE A 69 -4.07 -0.12 -10.45
C PHE A 69 -5.16 -0.70 -11.34
N LYS A 70 -4.75 -1.45 -12.39
CA LYS A 70 -5.69 -1.98 -13.37
C LYS A 70 -5.16 -3.23 -14.04
N TRP A 71 -6.07 -4.17 -14.26
CA TRP A 71 -5.84 -5.37 -15.04
C TRP A 71 -6.49 -5.19 -16.41
N HIS A 72 -5.74 -5.32 -17.49
CA HIS A 72 -6.26 -5.22 -18.84
C HIS A 72 -6.53 -6.61 -19.39
N LYS A 73 -7.80 -6.92 -19.65
CA LYS A 73 -8.21 -8.19 -20.27
C LYS A 73 -8.06 -8.15 -21.79
N THR A 74 -7.80 -9.29 -22.40
CA THR A 74 -7.96 -9.45 -23.86
C THR A 74 -9.44 -9.41 -24.23
N GLU A 75 -9.77 -8.96 -25.45
CA GLU A 75 -11.16 -8.92 -25.94
C GLU A 75 -11.78 -10.32 -26.06
N VAL A 76 -10.95 -11.34 -26.22
CA VAL A 76 -11.35 -12.74 -26.35
C VAL A 76 -10.69 -13.55 -25.22
N GLY A 77 -11.51 -14.14 -24.33
CA GLY A 77 -11.09 -15.10 -23.31
C GLY A 77 -10.83 -14.54 -21.91
N THR A 78 -10.19 -15.36 -21.05
CA THR A 78 -9.87 -15.05 -19.65
C THR A 78 -8.44 -14.54 -19.45
N HIS A 79 -7.71 -14.27 -20.53
CA HIS A 79 -6.31 -13.87 -20.48
C HIS A 79 -6.19 -12.36 -20.25
N TYR A 80 -5.10 -11.96 -19.61
CA TYR A 80 -4.73 -10.57 -19.41
C TYR A 80 -3.65 -10.17 -20.42
N ARG A 81 -3.80 -9.00 -21.01
CA ARG A 81 -2.80 -8.43 -21.94
C ARG A 81 -1.74 -7.60 -21.23
N GLY A 82 -1.98 -7.22 -19.97
CA GLY A 82 -1.08 -6.39 -19.19
C GLY A 82 -1.76 -5.73 -17.99
N TRP A 83 -0.99 -4.93 -17.27
CA TRP A 83 -1.38 -4.30 -16.02
C TRP A 83 -0.89 -2.85 -15.97
N ASP A 84 -1.66 -1.96 -15.36
CA ASP A 84 -1.16 -0.64 -14.97
C ASP A 84 -0.56 -0.76 -13.57
N VAL A 85 0.77 -0.64 -13.48
CA VAL A 85 1.53 -0.91 -12.24
C VAL A 85 2.33 0.32 -11.87
N ALA A 86 2.46 0.60 -10.57
CA ALA A 86 3.39 1.61 -10.08
C ALA A 86 4.07 1.17 -8.77
N PRO A 87 5.34 1.54 -8.58
CA PRO A 87 6.00 1.40 -7.29
C PRO A 87 5.33 2.33 -6.27
N CYS A 88 4.96 1.76 -5.13
CA CYS A 88 4.25 2.44 -4.05
C CYS A 88 4.92 2.16 -2.70
N THR A 89 4.84 3.13 -1.80
CA THR A 89 5.19 2.95 -0.39
C THR A 89 3.91 2.84 0.42
N LEU A 90 3.61 1.67 0.95
CA LEU A 90 2.45 1.41 1.82
C LEU A 90 2.89 1.47 3.28
N THR A 91 2.41 2.44 4.05
CA THR A 91 2.83 2.67 5.45
C THR A 91 1.64 2.63 6.39
N PHE A 92 1.71 1.80 7.43
CA PHE A 92 0.72 1.78 8.51
C PHE A 92 1.22 2.58 9.72
N GLN A 93 0.30 3.29 10.36
CA GLN A 93 0.56 4.25 11.42
C GLN A 93 0.18 3.71 12.81
N ASN A 94 0.95 4.07 13.83
CA ASN A 94 0.71 3.68 15.24
C ASN A 94 0.58 2.15 15.42
N VAL A 95 1.51 1.43 14.80
CA VAL A 95 1.57 -0.03 14.78
C VAL A 95 1.85 -0.59 16.17
N SER A 96 1.05 -1.57 16.57
CA SER A 96 1.26 -2.35 17.79
C SER A 96 0.93 -3.82 17.57
N GLY A 97 1.44 -4.69 18.45
CA GLY A 97 1.14 -6.12 18.39
C GLY A 97 1.64 -6.83 17.12
N LEU A 98 2.74 -6.35 16.52
CA LEU A 98 3.29 -6.92 15.29
C LEU A 98 3.65 -8.41 15.45
N LYS A 99 3.12 -9.22 14.55
CA LYS A 99 3.45 -10.64 14.38
C LYS A 99 3.79 -10.90 12.92
N VAL A 100 4.89 -11.61 12.70
CA VAL A 100 5.38 -11.95 11.36
C VAL A 100 5.53 -13.48 11.31
N ALA A 101 4.80 -14.11 10.40
CA ALA A 101 4.80 -15.56 10.19
C ALA A 101 4.94 -15.86 8.70
N VAL A 102 6.17 -15.99 8.23
CA VAL A 102 6.53 -16.15 6.81
C VAL A 102 7.45 -17.35 6.63
N ASP A 103 7.28 -18.08 5.53
CA ASP A 103 7.98 -19.33 5.26
C ASP A 103 8.29 -19.49 3.75
N TRP A 104 9.55 -19.20 3.40
CA TRP A 104 10.10 -19.40 2.05
C TRP A 104 10.63 -20.81 1.81
N SER A 105 10.39 -21.77 2.71
CA SER A 105 10.80 -23.15 2.47
C SER A 105 10.21 -23.66 1.15
N LEU A 106 11.02 -24.41 0.39
CA LEU A 106 10.65 -24.92 -0.92
C LEU A 106 9.42 -25.83 -0.80
N ARG A 107 8.21 -25.28 -1.00
CA ARG A 107 6.99 -26.08 -1.10
C ARG A 107 7.06 -26.86 -2.41
N GLY A 108 7.47 -28.13 -2.33
CA GLY A 108 7.52 -29.03 -3.49
C GLY A 108 8.73 -28.86 -4.42
N GLY A 109 9.82 -28.23 -3.95
CA GLY A 109 11.07 -28.15 -4.73
C GLY A 109 11.09 -27.08 -5.84
N ILE A 110 10.09 -26.20 -5.89
CA ILE A 110 10.05 -25.04 -6.78
C ILE A 110 10.57 -23.83 -6.00
N ASN A 111 11.51 -23.08 -6.58
CA ASN A 111 11.91 -21.77 -6.03
C ASN A 111 10.65 -20.90 -5.92
N GLN A 112 10.30 -20.48 -4.70
CA GLN A 112 9.30 -19.42 -4.54
C GLN A 112 9.87 -18.17 -5.25
N GLY A 113 9.07 -17.56 -6.12
CA GLY A 113 9.44 -16.36 -6.86
C GLY A 113 9.52 -15.13 -5.95
N ASP A 114 9.29 -13.95 -6.52
CA ASP A 114 9.14 -12.73 -5.73
C ASP A 114 7.90 -12.83 -4.82
N THR A 115 8.04 -12.41 -3.57
CA THR A 115 6.93 -12.40 -2.61
C THR A 115 5.88 -11.37 -3.00
N ALA A 116 4.61 -11.74 -2.91
CA ALA A 116 3.50 -10.87 -3.29
C ALA A 116 2.38 -10.85 -2.24
N ILE A 117 1.72 -9.71 -2.11
CA ILE A 117 0.49 -9.57 -1.33
C ILE A 117 -0.61 -10.32 -2.07
N SER A 118 -1.17 -11.31 -1.38
CA SER A 118 -2.39 -12.00 -1.82
C SER A 118 -3.63 -11.24 -1.36
N ASN A 119 -3.62 -10.63 -0.18
CA ASN A 119 -4.74 -9.83 0.31
C ASN A 119 -4.31 -8.91 1.45
N VAL A 120 -5.05 -7.83 1.67
CA VAL A 120 -5.00 -7.04 2.91
C VAL A 120 -6.40 -6.97 3.48
N ARG A 121 -6.56 -7.39 4.74
CA ARG A 121 -7.82 -7.33 5.47
C ARG A 121 -7.68 -6.42 6.68
N ARG A 122 -8.75 -5.72 7.01
CA ARG A 122 -8.90 -4.99 8.28
C ARG A 122 -10.17 -5.42 8.99
N GLN A 123 -10.07 -5.65 10.28
CA GLN A 123 -11.18 -6.12 11.12
C GLN A 123 -11.08 -5.56 12.54
N ASN A 124 -12.10 -5.83 13.36
CA ASN A 124 -12.10 -5.54 14.79
C ASN A 124 -11.83 -4.06 15.13
N SER A 125 -12.53 -3.14 14.47
CA SER A 125 -12.39 -1.72 14.79
C SER A 125 -12.75 -1.45 16.25
N ARG A 126 -11.91 -0.66 16.90
CA ARG A 126 -12.15 -0.21 18.28
C ARG A 126 -11.47 1.12 18.53
N LEU A 127 -11.84 1.79 19.61
CA LEU A 127 -11.08 2.93 20.09
C LEU A 127 -9.77 2.47 20.75
N SER A 128 -8.73 3.29 20.61
CA SER A 128 -7.48 3.19 21.34
C SER A 128 -7.71 3.26 22.85
N PRO A 129 -6.77 2.79 23.70
CA PRO A 129 -6.93 2.82 25.15
C PRO A 129 -7.20 4.22 25.75
N ASN A 130 -6.71 5.28 25.10
CA ASN A 130 -6.98 6.66 25.50
C ASN A 130 -8.28 7.24 24.91
N GLY A 131 -8.98 6.49 24.04
CA GLY A 131 -10.25 6.89 23.43
C GLY A 131 -10.14 7.87 22.26
N GLU A 132 -8.93 8.23 21.82
CA GLU A 132 -8.73 9.31 20.84
C GLU A 132 -8.69 8.84 19.38
N PHE A 133 -8.35 7.58 19.12
CA PHE A 133 -8.14 7.06 17.76
C PHE A 133 -8.94 5.79 17.53
N VAL A 134 -9.44 5.61 16.31
CA VAL A 134 -9.92 4.29 15.85
C VAL A 134 -8.72 3.46 15.44
N CYS A 135 -8.66 2.23 15.93
CA CYS A 135 -7.66 1.22 15.57
C CYS A 135 -8.33 0.06 14.86
N TRP A 136 -7.63 -0.53 13.90
CA TRP A 136 -8.01 -1.74 13.19
C TRP A 136 -6.97 -2.83 13.38
N GLY A 137 -7.42 -4.09 13.43
CA GLY A 137 -6.55 -5.25 13.25
C GLY A 137 -6.32 -5.50 11.77
N TYR A 138 -5.08 -5.37 11.32
CA TYR A 138 -4.66 -5.60 9.95
C TYR A 138 -4.04 -7.00 9.79
N GLU A 139 -4.37 -7.64 8.67
CA GLU A 139 -3.81 -8.90 8.21
C GLU A 139 -3.35 -8.73 6.75
N ILE A 140 -2.04 -8.80 6.53
CA ILE A 140 -1.41 -8.78 5.20
C ILE A 140 -1.07 -10.23 4.86
N GLU A 141 -1.92 -10.83 4.03
CA GLU A 141 -1.72 -12.17 3.48
C GLU A 141 -0.70 -12.08 2.35
N LEU A 142 0.43 -12.77 2.51
CA LEU A 142 1.45 -12.95 1.50
C LEU A 142 1.33 -14.36 0.92
N ASP A 143 1.82 -14.57 -0.30
CA ASP A 143 2.00 -15.92 -0.86
C ASP A 143 2.87 -16.84 0.00
N VAL A 144 3.76 -16.24 0.80
CA VAL A 144 4.70 -16.93 1.70
C VAL A 144 4.25 -16.97 3.16
N GLY A 145 3.10 -16.39 3.52
CA GLY A 145 2.64 -16.38 4.92
C GLY A 145 1.74 -15.19 5.28
N LEU A 146 1.83 -14.74 6.53
CA LEU A 146 0.96 -13.74 7.10
C LEU A 146 1.74 -12.76 7.98
N ILE A 147 1.44 -11.47 7.82
CA ILE A 147 1.85 -10.42 8.75
C ILE A 147 0.59 -9.83 9.37
N SER A 148 0.54 -9.73 10.69
CA SER A 148 -0.62 -9.17 11.40
C SER A 148 -0.20 -8.16 12.47
N PHE A 149 -0.96 -7.09 12.62
CA PHE A 149 -0.72 -6.04 13.62
C PHE A 149 -1.98 -5.20 13.82
N GLU A 150 -1.93 -4.27 14.75
CA GLU A 150 -2.95 -3.24 14.92
C GLU A 150 -2.40 -1.88 14.52
N ALA A 151 -3.20 -1.06 13.85
CA ALA A 151 -2.80 0.27 13.42
C ALA A 151 -3.99 1.23 13.43
N THR A 152 -3.74 2.53 13.51
CA THR A 152 -4.79 3.56 13.41
C THR A 152 -5.20 3.84 11.97
N GLY A 153 -4.41 3.36 11.02
CA GLY A 153 -4.67 3.48 9.60
C GLY A 153 -3.41 3.26 8.77
N PHE A 154 -3.52 3.52 7.48
CA PHE A 154 -2.41 3.49 6.54
C PHE A 154 -2.45 4.67 5.55
N GLU A 155 -1.32 4.85 4.89
CA GLU A 155 -1.16 5.69 3.72
C GLU A 155 -0.38 4.91 2.66
N GLN A 156 -0.81 4.98 1.40
CA GLN A 156 -0.07 4.45 0.27
C GLN A 156 0.31 5.59 -0.67
N ILE A 157 1.62 5.84 -0.81
CA ILE A 157 2.16 6.87 -1.70
C ILE A 157 2.56 6.22 -3.02
N VAL A 158 2.01 6.72 -4.12
CA VAL A 158 2.38 6.34 -5.49
C VAL A 158 3.63 7.12 -5.89
N ARG A 159 4.76 6.42 -6.07
CA ARG A 159 6.07 7.07 -6.22
C ARG A 159 6.34 7.60 -7.62
N VAL A 160 5.83 6.92 -8.64
CA VAL A 160 5.83 7.40 -10.04
C VAL A 160 4.48 7.11 -10.68
N PRO A 161 4.08 7.84 -11.74
CA PRO A 161 2.82 7.56 -12.44
C PRO A 161 2.73 6.08 -12.86
N PRO A 162 1.56 5.43 -12.70
CA PRO A 162 1.42 4.05 -13.14
C PRO A 162 1.71 3.92 -14.63
N LYS A 163 2.36 2.81 -15.01
CA LYS A 163 2.70 2.48 -16.38
C LYS A 163 2.09 1.15 -16.80
N PHE A 164 1.72 1.06 -18.07
CA PHE A 164 1.32 -0.22 -18.66
C PHE A 164 2.52 -1.16 -18.71
N SER A 165 2.33 -2.39 -18.27
CA SER A 165 3.34 -3.44 -18.19
C SER A 165 2.75 -4.77 -18.65
N GLU A 166 3.56 -5.57 -19.36
CA GLU A 166 3.24 -6.96 -19.69
C GLU A 166 3.56 -7.93 -18.52
N SER A 167 4.02 -7.39 -17.39
CA SER A 167 4.31 -8.09 -16.13
C SER A 167 3.59 -7.41 -14.96
N GLN A 168 3.19 -8.18 -13.95
CA GLN A 168 2.65 -7.67 -12.68
C GLN A 168 3.72 -6.99 -11.81
N HIS A 169 5.00 -7.23 -12.11
CA HIS A 169 6.15 -6.73 -11.37
C HIS A 169 7.02 -5.87 -12.29
N LEU A 170 7.40 -4.68 -11.83
CA LEU A 170 8.30 -3.76 -12.53
C LEU A 170 9.78 -4.07 -12.29
N GLY A 171 10.08 -4.86 -11.25
CA GLY A 171 11.43 -5.19 -10.83
C GLY A 171 12.06 -4.10 -9.96
N ARG A 172 13.05 -4.49 -9.15
CA ARG A 172 13.63 -3.64 -8.09
C ARG A 172 14.34 -2.38 -8.59
N ALA A 173 14.90 -2.38 -9.80
CA ALA A 173 15.60 -1.20 -10.35
C ALA A 173 14.64 0.00 -10.47
N ASP A 174 13.45 -0.25 -11.03
CA ASP A 174 12.41 0.75 -11.24
C ASP A 174 11.76 1.23 -9.92
N ALA A 175 11.77 0.39 -8.88
CA ALA A 175 11.24 0.73 -7.56
C ALA A 175 12.11 1.76 -6.80
N SER A 176 13.41 1.84 -7.11
CA SER A 176 14.40 2.62 -6.36
C SER A 176 14.60 4.07 -6.84
N GLU A 177 14.12 4.42 -8.04
CA GLU A 177 14.37 5.74 -8.67
C GLU A 177 13.55 6.92 -8.10
N ALA A 178 12.82 6.73 -7.00
CA ALA A 178 11.94 7.77 -6.43
C ALA A 178 12.35 8.30 -5.05
N ILE A 179 13.57 8.00 -4.58
CA ILE A 179 14.12 8.56 -3.32
C ILE A 179 15.28 9.51 -3.63
N GLU A 180 15.02 10.55 -4.42
CA GLU A 180 15.77 11.82 -4.36
C GLU A 180 14.78 12.97 -4.48
N ILE A 181 14.13 13.32 -3.37
CA ILE A 181 13.47 14.62 -3.23
C ILE A 181 14.23 15.40 -2.15
N GLU A 182 15.16 16.19 -2.66
CA GLU A 182 15.72 17.45 -2.15
C GLU A 182 15.91 17.60 -0.63
N GLY A 183 17.11 17.19 -0.18
CA GLY A 183 17.79 17.88 0.91
C GLY A 183 18.66 19.01 0.36
N LYS A 184 18.15 20.24 0.36
CA LYS A 184 18.93 21.48 0.44
C LYS A 184 18.20 22.50 1.28
#